data_AF-A0AAU6HB31-F1
#
_entry.id   AF-A0AAU6HB31-F1
#
_cell.length_a   1.000
_cell.length_b   1.000
_cell.length_c   1.000
_cell.angle_alpha   90.00
_cell.angle_beta   90.00
_cell.angle_gamma   90.00
#
_symmetry.space_group_name_H-M   'P 1'
#
loop_
_entity.id
_entity.type
_entity.pdbx_description
1 polymer ?
#
loop_
_entity_poly.entity_id
_entity_poly.type
_entity_poly.pdbx_seq_one_letter_code
_entity_poly.pdbx_strand_id
1 'polypeptide(L)'
;MAHIPRTIDGIADALPSAKRAAFNAEARSTEAADLPACLDRWWGTAVLEAAAPAEETGPGGTVSMTTLTLRRIAAGGAIDWDELDAMRRRRGARTIDWDAIDRARAAAGAA
;
A
#
# COMPACT_ATOMS: atom_id res chain seq x y z
N MET A 1 8.93 -6.14 -7.65
CA MET A 1 8.60 -6.27 -6.22
C MET A 1 7.97 -7.65 -6.01
N ALA A 2 8.28 -8.37 -4.92
CA ALA A 2 7.55 -9.57 -4.56
C ALA A 2 6.28 -9.21 -3.78
N HIS A 3 5.24 -10.04 -3.87
CA HIS A 3 4.03 -9.92 -3.05
C HIS A 3 4.37 -10.00 -1.55
N ILE A 4 3.80 -9.12 -0.75
CA ILE A 4 3.97 -9.07 0.70
C ILE A 4 2.97 -10.03 1.35
N PRO A 5 3.40 -11.17 1.91
CA PRO A 5 2.48 -12.07 2.58
C PRO A 5 1.98 -11.45 3.89
N ARG A 6 0.70 -11.65 4.21
CA ARG A 6 0.04 -11.20 5.46
C ARG A 6 0.45 -12.05 6.67
N THR A 7 1.75 -12.12 6.91
CA THR A 7 2.38 -12.86 8.00
C THR A 7 3.32 -11.94 8.75
N ILE A 8 3.66 -12.26 9.99
CA ILE A 8 4.56 -11.44 10.80
C ILE A 8 5.90 -11.24 10.07
N ASP A 9 6.54 -12.31 9.61
CA ASP A 9 7.82 -12.23 8.91
C ASP A 9 7.72 -11.47 7.58
N GLY A 10 6.66 -11.71 6.81
CA GLY A 10 6.44 -11.04 5.53
C GLY A 10 6.26 -9.53 5.66
N ILE A 11 5.45 -9.09 6.62
CA ILE A 11 5.21 -7.67 6.89
C ILE A 11 6.47 -7.03 7.48
N ALA A 12 7.14 -7.71 8.42
CA ALA A 12 8.37 -7.19 9.02
C ALA A 12 9.46 -6.96 7.95
N ASP A 13 9.67 -7.92 7.04
CA ASP A 13 10.66 -7.80 5.96
C ASP A 13 10.38 -6.63 5.02
N ALA A 14 9.10 -6.44 4.66
CA ALA A 14 8.66 -5.36 3.78
C ALA A 14 8.70 -3.95 4.41
N LEU A 15 8.66 -3.86 5.75
CA LEU A 15 8.73 -2.57 6.44
C LEU A 15 10.17 -2.05 6.54
N PRO A 16 10.38 -0.71 6.42
CA PRO A 16 11.67 -0.10 6.71
C PRO A 16 12.02 -0.28 8.19
N SER A 17 13.32 -0.28 8.51
CA SER A 17 13.86 -0.56 9.84
C SER A 17 13.19 0.25 10.96
N ALA A 18 12.89 1.54 10.71
CA ALA A 18 12.21 2.42 11.67
C ALA A 18 10.78 1.95 12.02
N LYS A 19 10.02 1.44 11.04
CA LYS A 19 8.64 0.97 11.24
C LYS A 19 8.57 -0.48 11.70
N ARG A 20 9.55 -1.30 11.30
CA ARG A 20 9.69 -2.70 11.68
C ARG A 20 9.74 -2.89 13.20
N ALA A 21 10.47 -2.03 13.92
CA ALA A 21 10.56 -2.09 15.37
C ALA A 21 9.20 -1.84 16.05
N ALA A 22 8.45 -0.84 15.57
CA ALA A 22 7.11 -0.52 16.07
C ALA A 22 6.11 -1.66 15.79
N PHE A 23 6.13 -2.21 14.57
CA PHE A 23 5.33 -3.38 14.21
C PHE A 23 5.60 -4.57 15.12
N ASN A 24 6.87 -4.95 15.31
CA ASN A 24 7.24 -6.10 16.13
C ASN A 24 6.85 -5.92 17.61
N ALA A 25 6.95 -4.70 18.14
CA ALA A 25 6.53 -4.39 19.50
C ALA A 25 5.00 -4.52 19.67
N GLU A 26 4.24 -4.03 18.68
CA GLU A 26 2.79 -4.10 18.70
C GLU A 26 2.28 -5.53 18.48
N ALA A 27 2.81 -6.25 17.49
CA ALA A 27 2.43 -7.63 17.21
C ALA A 27 2.69 -8.57 18.39
N ARG A 28 3.75 -8.31 19.18
CA ARG A 28 4.05 -9.05 20.42
C ARG A 28 3.09 -8.73 21.56
N SER A 29 2.56 -7.51 21.60
CA SER A 29 1.70 -7.03 22.69
C SER A 29 0.21 -7.15 22.38
N THR A 30 -0.13 -7.48 21.13
CA THR A 30 -1.50 -7.67 20.66
C THR A 30 -1.99 -9.07 21.06
N GLU A 31 -3.19 -9.13 21.63
CA GLU A 31 -3.84 -10.39 21.97
C GLU A 31 -4.09 -11.23 20.70
N ALA A 32 -4.07 -12.56 20.83
CA ALA A 32 -4.22 -13.46 19.68
C ALA A 32 -5.52 -13.24 18.88
N ALA A 33 -6.59 -12.79 19.55
CA ALA A 33 -7.87 -12.48 18.91
C ALA A 33 -7.81 -11.23 18.00
N ASP A 34 -6.96 -10.26 18.34
CA ASP A 34 -6.82 -8.98 17.63
C ASP A 34 -5.65 -8.97 16.64
N LEU A 35 -4.77 -9.98 16.71
CA LEU A 35 -3.61 -10.11 15.84
C LEU A 35 -3.97 -10.05 14.33
N PRO A 36 -5.04 -10.68 13.83
CA PRO A 36 -5.40 -10.56 12.41
C PRO A 36 -5.66 -9.12 11.97
N ALA A 37 -6.33 -8.30 12.79
CA ALA A 37 -6.61 -6.90 12.49
C ALA A 37 -5.33 -6.03 12.56
N CYS A 38 -4.45 -6.33 13.52
CA CYS A 38 -3.12 -5.74 13.60
C CYS A 38 -2.30 -6.03 12.32
N LEU A 39 -2.25 -7.29 11.89
CA LEU A 39 -1.56 -7.69 10.67
C LEU A 39 -2.15 -7.03 9.41
N ASP A 40 -3.47 -6.92 9.29
CA ASP A 40 -4.10 -6.26 8.13
C ASP A 40 -3.72 -4.76 8.05
N ARG A 41 -3.77 -4.06 9.19
CA ARG A 41 -3.38 -2.65 9.26
C ARG A 41 -1.90 -2.42 8.92
N TRP A 42 -1.01 -3.26 9.45
CA TRP A 42 0.42 -3.15 9.17
C TRP A 42 0.78 -3.63 7.77
N TRP A 43 0.04 -4.59 7.21
CA TRP A 43 0.16 -4.97 5.81
C TRP A 43 -0.19 -3.81 4.89
N GLY A 44 -1.29 -3.08 5.15
CA GLY A 44 -1.63 -1.88 4.40
C GLY A 44 -0.53 -0.80 4.47
N THR A 45 0.08 -0.65 5.65
CA THR A 45 1.25 0.24 5.83
C THR A 45 2.42 -0.23 4.97
N ALA A 46 2.77 -1.51 4.99
CA ALA A 46 3.86 -2.06 4.18
C ALA A 46 3.61 -1.90 2.67
N VAL A 47 2.37 -2.07 2.20
CA VAL A 47 1.98 -1.81 0.80
C VAL A 47 2.17 -0.34 0.43
N LEU A 48 1.84 0.61 1.32
CA LEU A 48 2.07 2.03 1.08
C LEU A 48 3.57 2.38 1.06
N GLU A 49 4.37 1.79 1.95
CA GLU A 49 5.83 1.96 1.93
C GLU A 49 6.44 1.43 0.63
N ALA A 50 5.94 0.29 0.14
CA ALA A 50 6.35 -0.30 -1.13
C ALA A 50 5.94 0.56 -2.34
N ALA A 51 4.82 1.28 -2.22
CA ALA A 51 4.31 2.16 -3.26
C ALA A 51 5.10 3.47 -3.38
N ALA A 52 5.63 3.97 -2.26
CA ALA A 52 6.23 5.29 -2.14
C ALA A 52 7.25 5.60 -3.26
N PRO A 53 7.02 6.64 -4.08
CA PRO A 53 8.07 7.34 -4.81
C PRO A 53 8.66 8.48 -3.97
N ALA A 54 9.86 8.92 -4.34
CA ALA A 54 10.53 10.09 -3.77
C ALA A 54 9.65 11.35 -3.90
N GLU A 55 9.23 11.92 -2.77
CA GLU A 55 8.64 13.27 -2.63
C GLU A 55 7.29 13.52 -3.35
N GLU A 56 6.19 13.43 -2.60
CA GLU A 56 4.90 14.03 -3.00
C GLU A 56 5.01 15.57 -3.00
N THR A 57 5.50 16.17 -4.09
CA THR A 57 5.34 17.62 -4.35
C THR A 57 3.99 17.90 -5.01
N GLY A 58 2.90 17.83 -4.23
CA GLY A 58 1.57 18.27 -4.62
C GLY A 58 1.10 19.45 -3.77
N PRO A 59 0.34 20.42 -4.31
CA PRO A 59 -0.22 21.51 -3.52
C PRO A 59 -1.15 20.94 -2.44
N GLY A 60 -0.81 21.16 -1.18
CA GLY A 60 -1.55 20.62 -0.04
C GLY A 60 -3.02 21.05 -0.05
N GLY A 61 -3.93 20.08 -0.04
CA GLY A 61 -5.37 20.32 0.11
C GLY A 61 -6.29 19.46 -0.76
N THR A 62 -5.81 18.82 -1.83
CA THR A 62 -6.62 17.91 -2.66
C THR A 62 -6.03 16.50 -2.63
N VAL A 63 -6.83 15.50 -2.23
CA VAL A 63 -6.42 14.10 -2.32
C VAL A 63 -6.34 13.71 -3.78
N SER A 64 -5.15 13.34 -4.26
CA SER A 64 -4.95 12.94 -5.65
C SER A 64 -5.57 11.57 -5.93
N MET A 65 -5.87 11.29 -7.21
CA MET A 65 -6.30 9.95 -7.63
C MET A 65 -5.26 8.89 -7.24
N THR A 66 -3.96 9.20 -7.36
CA THR A 66 -2.86 8.34 -6.87
C THR A 66 -3.10 7.95 -5.41
N THR A 67 -3.28 8.94 -4.54
CA THR A 67 -3.46 8.72 -3.09
C THR A 67 -4.70 7.88 -2.79
N LEU A 68 -5.82 8.12 -3.51
CA LEU A 68 -7.05 7.32 -3.34
C LEU A 68 -6.83 5.86 -3.75
N THR A 69 -6.21 5.62 -4.91
CA THR A 69 -5.93 4.27 -5.40
C THR A 69 -4.98 3.53 -4.47
N LEU A 70 -3.90 4.17 -4.01
CA LEU A 70 -2.95 3.57 -3.06
C LEU A 70 -3.64 3.16 -1.75
N ARG A 71 -4.48 4.04 -1.18
CA ARG A 71 -5.27 3.72 0.03
C ARG A 71 -6.22 2.56 -0.21
N ARG A 72 -6.84 2.47 -1.40
CA ARG A 72 -7.74 1.38 -1.77
C ARG A 72 -7.00 0.04 -1.85
N ILE A 73 -5.82 0.01 -2.46
CA ILE A 73 -4.96 -1.18 -2.54
C ILE A 73 -4.52 -1.61 -1.14
N ALA A 74 -4.04 -0.66 -0.33
CA ALA A 74 -3.58 -0.91 1.04
C ALA A 74 -4.68 -1.44 1.98
N ALA A 75 -5.95 -1.10 1.71
CA ALA A 75 -7.10 -1.64 2.41
C ALA A 75 -7.54 -3.03 1.89
N GLY A 76 -6.81 -3.63 0.94
CA GLY A 76 -7.21 -4.89 0.29
C GLY A 76 -8.51 -4.75 -0.53
N GLY A 77 -8.86 -3.54 -0.94
CA GLY A 77 -10.10 -3.24 -1.62
C GLY A 77 -10.15 -3.76 -3.04
N ALA A 78 -11.33 -4.19 -3.49
CA ALA A 78 -11.58 -4.50 -4.90
C ALA A 78 -11.37 -3.25 -5.78
N ILE A 79 -10.58 -3.42 -6.85
CA ILE A 79 -10.31 -2.40 -7.86
C ILE A 79 -10.64 -3.01 -9.22
N ASP A 80 -11.39 -2.27 -10.02
CA ASP A 80 -11.59 -2.60 -11.43
C ASP A 80 -10.34 -2.17 -12.20
N TRP A 81 -9.46 -3.14 -12.47
CA TRP A 81 -8.19 -2.88 -13.15
C TRP A 81 -8.39 -2.53 -14.63
N ASP A 82 -9.41 -3.08 -15.28
CA ASP A 82 -9.73 -2.77 -16.68
C ASP A 82 -10.19 -1.31 -16.82
N GLU A 83 -11.02 -0.82 -15.90
CA GLU A 83 -11.42 0.59 -15.83
C GLU A 83 -10.21 1.49 -15.55
N LEU A 84 -9.35 1.09 -14.61
CA LEU A 84 -8.17 1.85 -14.24
C LEU A 84 -7.17 1.96 -15.41
N ASP A 85 -6.97 0.88 -16.18
CA ASP A 85 -6.16 0.89 -17.40
C ASP A 85 -6.80 1.71 -18.52
N ALA A 86 -8.13 1.70 -18.63
CA ALA A 86 -8.85 2.59 -19.54
C ALA A 86 -8.65 4.06 -19.16
N MET A 87 -8.60 4.38 -17.86
CA MET A 87 -8.30 5.72 -17.36
C MET A 87 -6.86 6.14 -17.64
N ARG A 88 -5.88 5.24 -17.46
CA ARG A 88 -4.44 5.48 -17.75
C ARG A 88 -4.21 5.97 -19.18
N ARG A 89 -5.03 5.52 -20.14
CA ARG A 89 -4.98 5.95 -21.54
C ARG A 89 -5.55 7.35 -21.82
N ARG A 90 -6.19 8.02 -20.85
CA ARG A 90 -6.81 9.35 -21.03
C ARG A 90 -5.78 10.48 -20.89
N ARG A 91 -5.90 11.52 -21.72
CA ARG A 91 -4.96 12.67 -21.78
C ARG A 91 -4.80 13.46 -20.47
N GLY A 92 -5.79 13.40 -19.58
CA GLY A 92 -5.78 14.05 -18.25
C GLY A 92 -5.11 13.24 -17.15
N ALA A 93 -4.76 11.98 -17.41
CA ALA A 93 -4.29 11.05 -16.39
C ALA A 93 -2.77 11.11 -16.12
N ARG A 94 -2.09 12.07 -16.74
CA ARG A 94 -0.63 12.28 -16.65
C ARG A 94 -0.14 12.73 -15.27
N THR A 95 -1.04 13.22 -14.42
CA THR A 95 -0.74 13.66 -13.05
C THR A 95 -0.87 12.52 -12.04
N ILE A 96 -1.27 11.33 -12.49
CA ILE A 96 -1.39 10.14 -11.66
C ILE A 96 -0.05 9.42 -11.70
N ASP A 97 0.46 9.06 -10.53
CA ASP A 97 1.66 8.25 -10.41
C ASP A 97 1.30 6.78 -10.61
N TRP A 98 1.28 6.39 -11.89
CA TRP A 98 0.99 5.02 -12.30
C TRP A 98 2.02 4.02 -11.81
N ASP A 99 3.28 4.45 -11.67
CA ASP A 99 4.38 3.60 -11.22
C ASP A 99 4.25 3.28 -9.72
N ALA A 100 3.79 4.24 -8.91
CA ALA A 100 3.39 3.99 -7.51
C ALA A 100 2.25 2.99 -7.40
N ILE A 101 1.22 3.13 -8.24
CA ILE A 101 0.06 2.23 -8.27
C ILE A 101 0.51 0.82 -8.69
N ASP A 102 1.34 0.69 -9.71
CA ASP A 102 1.86 -0.59 -10.20
C ASP A 102 2.72 -1.29 -9.11
N ARG A 103 3.56 -0.54 -8.38
CA ARG A 103 4.30 -1.06 -7.22
C ARG A 103 3.39 -1.54 -6.10
N ALA A 104 2.39 -0.75 -5.74
CA ALA A 104 1.43 -1.09 -4.69
C ALA A 104 0.63 -2.35 -5.06
N ARG A 105 0.18 -2.44 -6.32
CA ARG A 105 -0.52 -3.60 -6.88
C ARG A 105 0.35 -4.86 -6.77
N ALA A 106 1.61 -4.77 -7.20
CA ALA A 106 2.55 -5.88 -7.13
C ALA A 106 2.84 -6.31 -5.68
N ALA A 107 3.03 -5.34 -4.77
CA ALA A 107 3.22 -5.61 -3.35
C ALA A 107 1.98 -6.26 -2.72
N ALA A 108 0.78 -5.86 -3.14
CA ALA A 108 -0.46 -6.43 -2.66
C ALA A 108 -0.81 -7.79 -3.29
N GLY A 109 -0.08 -8.24 -4.32
CA GLY A 109 -0.32 -9.51 -5.00
C GLY A 109 -1.60 -9.51 -5.84
N ALA A 110 -2.15 -8.34 -6.14
CA ALA A 110 -3.29 -8.19 -7.03
C ALA A 110 -2.78 -8.30 -8.47
N ALA A 111 -2.80 -9.52 -9.03
CA ALA A 111 -2.47 -9.75 -10.44
C ALA A 111 -3.50 -9.10 -11.37
#